data_AF-A0A956CSG8-F1
#
_entry.id   AF-A0A956CSG8-F1
#
_cell.length_a   1.000
_cell.length_b   1.000
_cell.length_c   1.000
_cell.angle_alpha   90.00
_cell.angle_beta   90.00
_cell.angle_gamma   90.00
#
_symmetry.space_group_name_H-M   'P 1'
#
loop_
_entity.id
_entity.type
_entity.pdbx_description
1 polymer ?
#
loop_
_entity_poly.entity_id
_entity_poly.type
_entity_poly.pdbx_seq_one_letter_code
_entity_poly.pdbx_strand_id
1 'polypeptide(L)'
;MNLEENRNDDERRAIGPEHLDDLAALSVRELERLYREAPAPRSLEALHGAPVGRMLTVRGPFDRPRARTRVAKLARAGLFPWRGKSFEAFDAETGKGINRVHLLGERFEFGLRFDTSVIDGGPCVLLDYDHPDNPWVIRKIRDELRELRPGLFLGPALFETRRDPVLVLWFAIDHR
;
A
#
# COMPACT_ATOMS: atom_id res chain seq x y z
N MET A 1 -2.12 33.44 15.43
CA MET A 1 -1.88 32.06 14.96
C MET A 1 -2.89 31.22 15.70
N ASN A 2 -4.03 30.94 15.06
CA ASN A 2 -5.28 30.64 15.74
C ASN A 2 -5.38 29.18 16.14
N LEU A 3 -5.67 28.94 17.43
CA LEU A 3 -6.00 27.63 18.00
C LEU A 3 -7.22 26.96 17.31
N GLU A 4 -8.06 27.75 16.62
CA GLU A 4 -9.23 27.27 15.87
C GLU A 4 -8.89 26.66 14.50
N GLU A 5 -7.76 27.02 13.88
CA GLU A 5 -7.31 26.37 12.63
C GLU A 5 -6.79 24.95 12.91
N ASN A 6 -6.02 24.76 13.98
CA ASN A 6 -5.50 23.44 14.36
C ASN A 6 -6.61 22.44 14.74
N ARG A 7 -7.70 22.91 15.34
CA ARG A 7 -8.82 22.04 15.76
C ARG A 7 -9.61 21.51 14.56
N ASN A 8 -9.76 22.34 13.53
CA ASN A 8 -10.46 21.96 12.29
C ASN A 8 -9.66 20.99 11.41
N ASP A 9 -8.32 21.06 11.43
CA ASP A 9 -7.47 20.11 10.69
C ASP A 9 -7.45 18.73 11.38
N ASP A 10 -7.41 18.69 12.72
CA ASP A 10 -7.53 17.44 13.48
C ASP A 10 -8.94 16.81 13.35
N GLU A 11 -10.00 17.62 13.35
CA GLU A 11 -11.38 17.12 13.16
C GLU A 11 -11.67 16.68 11.71
N ARG A 12 -11.05 17.30 10.69
CA ARG A 12 -11.12 16.81 9.30
C ARG A 12 -10.37 15.50 9.10
N ARG A 13 -9.30 15.27 9.87
CA ARG A 13 -8.57 14.00 9.92
C ARG A 13 -9.41 12.85 10.50
N ALA A 14 -10.42 13.16 11.32
CA ALA A 14 -11.27 12.19 12.01
C ALA A 14 -12.43 11.60 11.16
N ILE A 15 -12.65 12.05 9.91
CA ILE A 15 -13.73 11.55 9.02
C ILE A 15 -13.16 10.67 7.88
N GLY A 16 -12.06 9.98 8.13
CA GLY A 16 -11.43 9.08 7.15
C GLY A 16 -11.40 7.63 7.63
N PRO A 17 -11.04 6.67 6.75
CA PRO A 17 -10.98 5.24 7.08
C PRO A 17 -10.10 4.93 8.29
N GLU A 18 -10.67 4.37 9.36
CA GLU A 18 -9.94 4.04 10.59
C GLU A 18 -9.18 2.75 10.48
N HIS A 19 -9.70 1.74 9.78
CA HIS A 19 -9.08 0.42 9.70
C HIS A 19 -9.14 -0.17 8.28
N LEU A 20 -8.50 -1.32 8.11
CA LEU A 20 -8.51 -2.07 6.85
C LEU A 20 -9.92 -2.42 6.34
N ASP A 21 -10.90 -2.60 7.24
CA ASP A 21 -12.30 -2.85 6.88
C ASP A 21 -12.95 -1.65 6.18
N ASP A 22 -12.68 -0.43 6.65
CA ASP A 22 -13.19 0.79 6.04
C ASP A 22 -12.61 0.98 4.64
N LEU A 23 -11.29 0.81 4.50
CA LEU A 23 -10.61 0.87 3.21
C LEU A 23 -11.12 -0.21 2.24
N ALA A 24 -11.43 -1.40 2.75
CA ALA A 24 -11.95 -2.50 1.94
C ALA A 24 -13.37 -2.20 1.40
N ALA A 25 -14.13 -1.29 2.01
CA ALA A 25 -15.44 -0.89 1.49
C ALA A 25 -15.33 0.03 0.26
N LEU A 26 -14.24 0.79 0.14
CA LEU A 26 -14.09 1.85 -0.86
C LEU A 26 -13.92 1.36 -2.30
N SER A 27 -14.31 2.19 -3.26
CA SER A 27 -14.05 1.99 -4.68
C SER A 27 -12.60 2.33 -5.04
N VAL A 28 -12.15 1.88 -6.22
CA VAL A 28 -10.80 2.20 -6.73
C VAL A 28 -10.56 3.70 -6.83
N ARG A 29 -11.57 4.48 -7.25
CA ARG A 29 -11.46 5.95 -7.37
C ARG A 29 -11.33 6.62 -6.00
N GLU A 30 -12.03 6.11 -4.99
CA GLU A 30 -11.93 6.64 -3.63
C GLU A 30 -10.57 6.30 -2.99
N LEU A 31 -10.07 5.09 -3.21
CA LEU A 31 -8.72 4.70 -2.77
C LEU A 31 -7.64 5.55 -3.45
N GLU A 32 -7.75 5.77 -4.75
CA GLU A 32 -6.81 6.63 -5.48
C GLU A 32 -6.85 8.08 -4.96
N ARG A 33 -8.04 8.62 -4.68
CA ARG A 33 -8.18 9.96 -4.08
C ARG A 33 -7.48 10.04 -2.72
N LEU A 34 -7.75 9.07 -1.83
CA LEU A 34 -7.10 9.02 -0.52
C LEU A 34 -5.58 8.92 -0.62
N TYR A 35 -5.08 8.11 -1.56
CA TYR A 35 -3.64 7.99 -1.78
C TYR A 35 -3.01 9.30 -2.24
N ARG A 36 -3.65 10.01 -3.19
CA ARG A 36 -3.17 11.30 -3.70
C ARG A 36 -3.12 12.39 -2.63
N GLU A 37 -4.06 12.36 -1.69
CA GLU A 37 -4.15 13.33 -0.58
C GLU A 37 -3.23 12.99 0.60
N ALA A 38 -2.78 11.74 0.72
CA ALA A 38 -1.94 11.29 1.82
C ALA A 38 -0.48 11.74 1.66
N PRO A 39 0.22 12.09 2.75
CA PRO A 39 1.65 12.32 2.73
C PRO A 39 2.43 10.99 2.73
N ALA A 40 3.70 11.05 2.31
CA ALA A 40 4.65 10.02 2.72
C ALA A 40 4.87 10.08 4.25
N PRO A 41 5.16 8.96 4.92
CA PRO A 41 5.59 9.00 6.32
C PRO A 41 6.83 9.87 6.47
N ARG A 42 7.02 10.44 7.66
CA ARG A 42 8.21 11.27 7.95
C ARG A 42 9.52 10.47 7.98
N SER A 43 9.41 9.17 8.22
CA SER A 43 10.54 8.28 8.50
C SER A 43 10.11 6.83 8.25
N LEU A 44 11.03 5.96 7.80
CA LEU A 44 10.72 4.55 7.54
C LEU A 44 10.45 3.73 8.81
N GLU A 45 10.82 4.22 9.99
CA GLU A 45 10.50 3.60 11.28
C GLU A 45 8.98 3.47 11.49
N ALA A 46 8.18 4.32 10.85
CA ALA A 46 6.72 4.23 10.90
C ALA A 46 6.17 2.93 10.29
N LEU A 47 6.96 2.24 9.44
CA LEU A 47 6.62 0.95 8.84
C LEU A 47 7.20 -0.24 9.61
N HIS A 48 8.16 -0.03 10.52
CA HIS A 48 8.95 -1.10 11.12
C HIS A 48 8.07 -2.14 11.83
N GLY A 49 8.37 -3.42 11.62
CA GLY A 49 7.68 -4.54 12.22
C GLY A 49 6.82 -5.31 11.22
N ALA A 50 5.72 -5.89 11.69
CA ALA A 50 4.96 -6.90 10.94
C ALA A 50 3.45 -6.57 10.82
N PRO A 51 3.07 -5.44 10.19
CA PRO A 51 1.68 -4.99 10.13
C PRO A 51 0.79 -5.94 9.34
N VAL A 52 -0.49 -6.01 9.73
CA VAL A 52 -1.49 -6.80 9.00
C VAL A 52 -1.76 -6.15 7.66
N GLY A 53 -1.72 -6.93 6.58
CA GLY A 53 -2.04 -6.44 5.24
C GLY A 53 -3.41 -6.88 4.75
N ARG A 54 -4.03 -6.06 3.90
CA ARG A 54 -5.21 -6.43 3.12
C ARG A 54 -5.15 -5.95 1.67
N MET A 55 -5.52 -6.83 0.74
CA MET A 55 -5.82 -6.43 -0.63
C MET A 55 -7.21 -5.79 -0.67
N LEU A 56 -7.33 -4.59 -1.22
CA LEU A 56 -8.58 -3.82 -1.20
C LEU A 56 -9.35 -3.96 -2.51
N THR A 57 -8.63 -3.97 -3.62
CA THR A 57 -9.19 -4.14 -4.98
C THR A 57 -8.15 -4.78 -5.88
N VAL A 58 -8.58 -5.52 -6.92
CA VAL A 58 -7.68 -6.07 -7.95
C VAL A 58 -8.14 -5.59 -9.33
N ARG A 59 -7.21 -5.13 -10.16
CA ARG A 59 -7.33 -4.75 -11.56
C ARG A 59 -6.34 -5.60 -12.37
N GLY A 60 -6.83 -6.39 -13.31
CA GLY A 60 -5.97 -7.24 -14.13
C GLY A 60 -6.57 -7.48 -15.51
N PRO A 61 -5.89 -8.22 -16.41
CA PRO A 61 -6.32 -8.48 -17.78
C PRO A 61 -7.67 -9.23 -17.89
N PHE A 62 -8.25 -9.64 -16.76
CA PHE A 62 -9.58 -10.25 -16.64
C PHE A 62 -10.66 -9.25 -16.21
N ASP A 63 -10.58 -7.98 -16.65
CA ASP A 63 -11.50 -6.88 -16.32
C ASP A 63 -12.93 -7.07 -16.90
N ARG A 64 -13.50 -8.25 -16.67
CA ARG A 64 -14.89 -8.59 -16.93
C ARG A 64 -15.70 -8.18 -15.69
N PRO A 65 -16.81 -7.42 -15.85
CA PRO A 65 -17.57 -6.84 -14.74
C PRO A 65 -17.95 -7.84 -13.62
N ARG A 66 -18.26 -9.09 -13.97
CA ARG A 66 -18.69 -10.12 -13.01
C ARG A 66 -17.54 -10.79 -12.23
N ALA A 67 -16.36 -10.91 -12.84
CA ALA A 67 -15.17 -11.46 -12.18
C ALA A 67 -14.60 -10.45 -11.16
N ARG A 68 -14.65 -9.16 -11.51
CA ARG A 68 -14.27 -8.03 -10.65
C ARG A 68 -14.94 -8.11 -9.27
N THR A 69 -16.25 -8.35 -9.22
CA THR A 69 -17.00 -8.36 -7.96
C THR A 69 -16.61 -9.52 -7.06
N ARG A 70 -16.30 -10.71 -7.60
CA ARG A 70 -15.95 -11.88 -6.79
C ARG A 70 -14.52 -11.81 -6.27
N VAL A 71 -13.57 -11.44 -7.11
CA VAL A 71 -12.17 -11.27 -6.71
C VAL A 71 -12.04 -10.10 -5.73
N ALA A 72 -12.71 -8.98 -5.98
CA ALA A 72 -12.73 -7.88 -5.01
C ALA A 72 -13.37 -8.31 -3.68
N LYS A 73 -14.50 -9.03 -3.69
CA LYS A 73 -15.11 -9.56 -2.46
C LYS A 73 -14.17 -10.51 -1.70
N LEU A 74 -13.46 -11.39 -2.40
CA LEU A 74 -12.54 -12.34 -1.78
C LEU A 74 -11.24 -11.67 -1.28
N ALA A 75 -10.71 -10.68 -2.00
CA ALA A 75 -9.56 -9.90 -1.58
C ALA A 75 -9.87 -9.07 -0.33
N ARG A 76 -11.08 -8.49 -0.28
CA ARG A 76 -11.60 -7.73 0.86
C ARG A 76 -11.93 -8.62 2.05
N ALA A 77 -12.43 -9.83 1.81
CA ALA A 77 -12.53 -10.83 2.85
C ALA A 77 -11.11 -11.15 3.32
N GLY A 78 -10.83 -11.06 4.62
CA GLY A 78 -9.50 -11.36 5.21
C GLY A 78 -9.02 -12.82 5.04
N LEU A 79 -9.63 -13.56 4.11
CA LEU A 79 -9.34 -14.92 3.69
C LEU A 79 -8.31 -14.99 2.56
N PHE A 80 -7.94 -13.84 1.96
CA PHE A 80 -6.90 -13.84 0.94
C PHE A 80 -5.55 -14.30 1.54
N PRO A 81 -4.76 -15.17 0.86
CA PRO A 81 -3.56 -15.76 1.46
C PRO A 81 -2.49 -14.75 1.89
N TRP A 82 -2.43 -13.58 1.27
CA TRP A 82 -1.48 -12.54 1.65
C TRP A 82 -1.84 -11.90 2.99
N ARG A 83 -0.90 -11.91 3.94
CA ARG A 83 -1.09 -11.47 5.34
C ARG A 83 -0.47 -10.10 5.63
N GLY A 84 0.18 -9.50 4.65
CA GLY A 84 0.93 -8.26 4.79
C GLY A 84 2.40 -8.42 4.46
N LYS A 85 3.21 -7.52 5.01
CA LYS A 85 4.65 -7.43 4.77
C LYS A 85 5.37 -7.19 6.09
N SER A 86 6.57 -7.73 6.24
CA SER A 86 7.48 -7.40 7.34
C SER A 86 8.42 -6.32 6.85
N PHE A 87 8.74 -5.36 7.71
CA PHE A 87 9.62 -4.24 7.41
C PHE A 87 10.68 -4.11 8.50
N GLU A 88 11.90 -3.84 8.06
CA GLU A 88 13.04 -3.54 8.91
C GLU A 88 13.62 -2.21 8.40
N ALA A 89 13.32 -1.12 9.10
CA ALA A 89 14.00 0.16 8.91
C ALA A 89 15.43 0.05 9.47
N PHE A 90 16.42 0.40 8.66
CA PHE A 90 17.83 0.48 9.10
C PHE A 90 18.13 1.88 9.63
N ASP A 91 17.51 2.89 9.02
CA ASP A 91 17.52 4.29 9.42
C ASP A 91 16.23 4.97 8.94
N ALA A 92 16.20 6.30 9.02
CA ALA A 92 15.03 7.10 8.66
C ALA A 92 14.62 6.99 7.18
N GLU A 93 15.55 6.66 6.29
CA GLU A 93 15.38 6.76 4.83
C GLU A 93 15.58 5.42 4.11
N THR A 94 16.23 4.43 4.73
CA THR A 94 16.53 3.12 4.16
C THR A 94 16.09 1.94 5.02
N GLY A 95 15.79 0.83 4.37
CA GLY A 95 15.39 -0.41 5.04
C GLY A 95 15.14 -1.53 4.04
N LYS A 96 14.59 -2.63 4.54
CA LYS A 96 14.13 -3.75 3.71
C LYS A 96 12.81 -4.29 4.20
N GLY A 97 12.22 -5.17 3.41
CA GLY A 97 11.09 -5.96 3.85
C GLY A 97 10.86 -7.19 3.01
N ILE A 98 9.83 -7.95 3.39
CA ILE A 98 9.47 -9.22 2.75
C ILE A 98 7.95 -9.43 2.85
N ASN A 99 7.33 -10.03 1.83
CA ASN A 99 5.91 -10.35 1.88
C ASN A 99 5.66 -11.57 2.77
N ARG A 100 4.57 -11.56 3.54
CA ARG A 100 4.10 -12.71 4.31
C ARG A 100 2.88 -13.33 3.66
N VAL A 101 2.98 -14.59 3.26
CA VAL A 101 1.90 -15.32 2.59
C VAL A 101 1.54 -16.58 3.38
N HIS A 102 0.25 -16.76 3.68
CA HIS A 102 -0.25 -17.91 4.41
C HIS A 102 0.13 -19.23 3.71
N LEU A 103 0.61 -20.21 4.49
CA LEU A 103 1.13 -21.52 4.07
C LEU A 103 2.39 -21.49 3.18
N LEU A 104 2.73 -20.37 2.56
CA LEU A 104 3.97 -20.21 1.81
C LEU A 104 5.08 -19.55 2.63
N GLY A 105 4.76 -18.87 3.74
CA GLY A 105 5.75 -18.17 4.56
C GLY A 105 6.19 -16.85 3.93
N GLU A 106 7.44 -16.45 4.19
CA GLU A 106 7.97 -15.18 3.70
C GLU A 106 8.49 -15.31 2.26
N ARG A 107 8.14 -14.35 1.40
CA ARG A 107 8.45 -14.35 -0.02
C ARG A 107 8.76 -12.95 -0.51
N PHE A 108 9.59 -12.87 -1.55
CA PHE A 108 9.82 -11.66 -2.34
C PHE A 108 10.32 -10.49 -1.49
N GLU A 109 11.62 -10.51 -1.22
CA GLU A 109 12.30 -9.41 -0.54
C GLU A 109 12.26 -8.13 -1.37
N PHE A 110 12.27 -6.99 -0.70
CA PHE A 110 12.32 -5.68 -1.32
C PHE A 110 13.12 -4.69 -0.47
N GLY A 111 13.74 -3.71 -1.12
CA GLY A 111 14.32 -2.54 -0.45
C GLY A 111 13.26 -1.48 -0.14
N LEU A 112 13.52 -0.65 0.87
CA LEU A 112 12.70 0.51 1.21
C LEU A 112 13.50 1.79 0.96
N ARG A 113 12.87 2.75 0.30
CA ARG A 113 13.40 4.11 0.14
C ARG A 113 12.29 5.10 -0.16
N PHE A 114 12.52 6.38 0.08
CA PHE A 114 11.65 7.43 -0.44
C PHE A 114 11.84 7.60 -1.96
N ASP A 115 10.74 7.88 -2.66
CA ASP A 115 10.73 8.16 -4.10
C ASP A 115 9.52 9.03 -4.48
N THR A 116 9.45 9.42 -5.74
CA THR A 116 8.31 10.07 -6.37
C THR A 116 7.30 9.03 -6.85
N SER A 117 6.02 9.23 -6.52
CA SER A 117 4.93 8.36 -6.94
C SER A 117 4.67 8.47 -8.44
N VAL A 118 4.44 7.35 -9.12
CA VAL A 118 4.03 7.33 -10.53
C VAL A 118 2.53 7.64 -10.72
N ILE A 119 1.75 7.69 -9.63
CA ILE A 119 0.32 8.03 -9.68
C ILE A 119 0.11 9.54 -9.83
N ASP A 120 0.91 10.35 -9.14
CA ASP A 120 0.69 11.80 -9.03
C ASP A 120 1.94 12.68 -8.96
N GLY A 121 3.15 12.10 -8.96
CA GLY A 121 4.40 12.85 -8.85
C GLY A 121 4.73 13.37 -7.44
N GLY A 122 3.94 13.03 -6.42
CA GLY A 122 4.22 13.40 -5.03
C GLY A 122 5.10 12.37 -4.29
N PRO A 123 5.63 12.70 -3.11
CA PRO A 123 6.49 11.79 -2.34
C PRO A 123 5.75 10.53 -1.88
N CYS A 124 6.45 9.39 -1.89
CA CYS A 124 5.97 8.10 -1.38
C CYS A 124 7.14 7.27 -0.85
N VAL A 125 6.84 6.19 -0.13
CA VAL A 125 7.82 5.12 0.10
C VAL A 125 7.69 4.10 -1.03
N LEU A 126 8.80 3.83 -1.70
CA LEU A 126 8.91 2.76 -2.68
C LEU A 126 9.35 1.47 -1.99
N LEU A 127 8.69 0.37 -2.35
CA LEU A 127 9.13 -0.99 -2.11
C LEU A 127 9.76 -1.52 -3.39
N ASP A 128 11.08 -1.60 -3.41
CA ASP A 128 11.88 -1.95 -4.58
C ASP A 128 12.13 -3.45 -4.65
N TYR A 129 11.44 -4.13 -5.57
CA TYR A 129 11.54 -5.57 -5.77
C TYR A 129 12.64 -6.02 -6.73
N ASP A 130 13.46 -5.10 -7.26
CA ASP A 130 14.53 -5.44 -8.22
C ASP A 130 15.72 -6.15 -7.55
N HIS A 131 15.42 -7.28 -6.89
CA HIS A 131 16.38 -8.17 -6.24
C HIS A 131 16.70 -9.36 -7.15
N PRO A 132 17.96 -9.80 -7.25
CA PRO A 132 18.34 -10.93 -8.11
C PRO A 132 17.61 -12.23 -7.77
N ASP A 133 17.29 -12.47 -6.49
CA ASP A 133 16.57 -13.67 -6.05
C ASP A 133 15.07 -13.64 -6.36
N ASN A 134 14.54 -12.47 -6.72
CA ASN A 134 13.15 -12.35 -7.11
C ASN A 134 12.93 -12.84 -8.55
N PRO A 135 11.85 -13.59 -8.82
CA PRO A 135 11.45 -13.90 -10.19
C PRO A 135 11.27 -12.62 -11.01
N TRP A 136 11.62 -12.65 -12.29
CA TRP A 136 11.54 -11.48 -13.19
C TRP A 136 10.17 -10.76 -13.16
N VAL A 137 9.07 -11.50 -13.02
CA VAL A 137 7.72 -10.90 -12.91
C VAL A 137 7.56 -10.08 -11.63
N ILE A 138 8.19 -10.49 -10.53
CA ILE A 138 8.15 -9.81 -9.24
C ILE A 138 9.05 -8.59 -9.25
N ARG A 139 10.22 -8.66 -9.91
CA ARG A 139 11.12 -7.52 -10.10
C ARG A 139 10.48 -6.35 -10.86
N LYS A 140 9.38 -6.60 -11.57
CA LYS A 140 8.57 -5.59 -12.25
C LYS A 140 7.42 -5.05 -11.42
N ILE A 141 7.24 -5.54 -10.20
CA ILE A 141 6.26 -4.98 -9.28
C ILE A 141 6.87 -3.75 -8.63
N ARG A 142 6.13 -2.66 -8.72
CA ARG A 142 6.39 -1.41 -8.01
C ARG A 142 5.26 -1.23 -7.00
N ASP A 143 5.57 -1.43 -5.74
CA ASP A 143 4.65 -1.09 -4.65
C ASP A 143 5.04 0.28 -4.11
N GLU A 144 4.06 1.15 -3.89
CA GLU A 144 4.26 2.43 -3.22
C GLU A 144 3.46 2.46 -1.91
N LEU A 145 3.87 3.27 -0.94
CA LEU A 145 3.16 3.47 0.31
C LEU A 145 3.10 4.94 0.70
N ARG A 146 1.93 5.35 1.20
CA ARG A 146 1.69 6.62 1.88
C ARG A 146 0.93 6.38 3.18
N GLU A 147 1.15 7.26 4.15
CA GLU A 147 0.58 7.15 5.48
C GLU A 147 -0.74 7.92 5.55
N LEU A 148 -1.86 7.20 5.68
CA LEU A 148 -3.17 7.85 5.83
C LEU A 148 -3.32 8.48 7.23
N ARG A 149 -2.76 7.79 8.23
CA ARG A 149 -2.73 8.15 9.65
C ARG A 149 -1.70 7.26 10.37
N PRO A 150 -1.28 7.62 11.60
CA PRO A 150 -0.32 6.84 12.36
C PRO A 150 -0.61 5.33 12.34
N GLY A 151 0.27 4.57 11.70
CA GLY A 151 0.21 3.10 11.63
C GLY A 151 -0.68 2.50 10.53
N LEU A 152 -1.39 3.31 9.73
CA LEU A 152 -2.21 2.83 8.61
C LEU A 152 -1.73 3.42 7.28
N PHE A 153 -1.34 2.53 6.38
CA PHE A 153 -0.77 2.90 5.10
C PHE A 153 -1.58 2.34 3.94
N LEU A 154 -1.61 3.08 2.85
CA LEU A 154 -2.27 2.71 1.60
C LEU A 154 -1.25 2.73 0.47
N GLY A 155 -1.35 1.74 -0.42
CA GLY A 155 -0.40 1.58 -1.51
C GLY A 155 -1.02 1.01 -2.79
N PRO A 156 -0.65 1.53 -3.96
CA PRO A 156 -0.83 0.81 -5.22
C PRO A 156 0.26 -0.25 -5.36
N ALA A 157 -0.12 -1.40 -5.91
CA ALA A 157 0.82 -2.32 -6.53
C ALA A 157 0.70 -2.16 -8.05
N LEU A 158 1.79 -1.77 -8.68
CA LEU A 158 1.88 -1.47 -10.10
C LEU A 158 2.77 -2.49 -10.78
N PHE A 159 2.44 -2.84 -12.02
CA PHE A 159 3.31 -3.64 -12.87
C PHE A 159 3.99 -2.74 -13.90
N GLU A 160 5.31 -2.71 -13.88
CA GLU A 160 6.10 -1.93 -14.82
C GLU A 160 6.08 -2.53 -16.22
N THR A 161 5.67 -1.70 -17.19
CA THR A 161 5.66 -2.05 -18.61
C THR A 161 6.66 -1.18 -19.37
N ARG A 162 6.88 -1.47 -20.66
CA ARG A 162 7.72 -0.63 -21.53
C ARG A 162 7.15 0.76 -21.80
N ARG A 163 5.85 0.98 -21.50
CA ARG A 163 5.17 2.26 -21.68
C ARG A 163 4.97 2.89 -20.31
N ASP A 164 3.82 2.59 -19.70
CA ASP A 164 3.40 3.14 -18.42
C ASP A 164 3.21 2.02 -17.40
N PRO A 165 3.47 2.27 -16.10
CA PRO A 165 3.08 1.37 -15.03
C PRO A 165 1.56 1.11 -15.04
N VAL A 166 1.17 -0.16 -14.89
CA VAL A 166 -0.24 -0.56 -14.86
C VAL A 166 -0.64 -0.91 -13.44
N LEU A 167 -1.67 -0.25 -12.90
CA LEU A 167 -2.21 -0.57 -11.58
C LEU A 167 -2.78 -1.99 -11.56
N VAL A 168 -2.19 -2.85 -10.72
CA VAL A 168 -2.61 -4.24 -10.50
C VAL A 168 -3.59 -4.33 -9.34
N LEU A 169 -3.32 -3.68 -8.23
CA LEU A 169 -4.21 -3.69 -7.07
C LEU A 169 -3.94 -2.50 -6.15
N TRP A 170 -4.91 -2.24 -5.28
CA TRP A 170 -4.68 -1.42 -4.08
C TRP A 170 -4.56 -2.35 -2.88
N PHE A 171 -3.62 -2.07 -1.99
CA PHE A 171 -3.45 -2.76 -0.73
C PHE A 171 -3.27 -1.76 0.40
N ALA A 172 -3.51 -2.20 1.63
CA ALA A 172 -3.20 -1.44 2.82
C ALA A 172 -2.51 -2.32 3.85
N ILE A 173 -1.78 -1.68 4.76
CA ILE A 173 -1.17 -2.30 5.94
C ILE A 173 -1.54 -1.49 7.18
N ASP A 174 -1.78 -2.19 8.29
CA ASP A 174 -2.20 -1.59 9.57
C ASP A 174 -1.40 -2.21 10.73
N HIS A 175 -0.80 -1.36 11.57
CA HIS A 175 -0.04 -1.75 12.76
C HIS A 175 -0.90 -1.88 14.03
N ARG A 176 -2.17 -1.46 13.96
CA ARG A 176 -3.12 -1.47 15.08
C ARG A 176 -3.94 -2.76 15.10
#